data_AF-A0A976GV30-F1
#
_entry.id   AF-A0A976GV30-F1
#
_cell.length_a   1.000
_cell.length_b   1.000
_cell.length_c   1.000
_cell.angle_alpha   90.00
_cell.angle_beta   90.00
_cell.angle_gamma   90.00
#
_symmetry.space_group_name_H-M   'P 1'
#
loop_
_entity.id
_entity.type
_entity.pdbx_description
1 polymer ?
#
loop_
_entity_poly.entity_id
_entity_poly.type
_entity_poly.pdbx_seq_one_letter_code
_entity_poly.pdbx_strand_id
1 'polypeptide(L)'
;MNDYNRQSQEEEQLLYNHWLELVQVEQPIELIDRFRTLFIYGNGYRDRTVAEALEKIAASPYAEQEFKYILNRCCHILINRWQTYPGKQAAIPELIALFEEAPKILSRYSRSRPTHSIPQLVHQFTESEQYLTLKRLAKVITHSNEDSSGKTPATLALGTLIPRYPYLYKHCLLSDDSTYEQQKIIQKIQAQKQQQFEIDLSQYVAHQVRKAQVARRHTSISFGRNIQTIKNPTLLSDPELFFALKQFVGKVEGADTYRQLAGRFMANTSTSVSYRSFKDDLYEYLISSVTDDRYGKCQFNEKLYKQLQSTLPDSNSQKLNEFLTIRTCSQLLNFLVVECPARPNHFVFIDLISNLGPTQTTGLLLKIVLICSKVKPYLEKRLAILFGHYEFCSREGVVWLVKALENLNLALSTNFGNLDLSFLR
;
A
#
# COMPACT_ATOMS: atom_id res chain seq x y z
N MET A 1 -42.23 -3.74 -11.19
CA MET A 1 -41.53 -2.47 -11.49
C MET A 1 -40.04 -2.74 -11.45
N ASN A 2 -39.43 -3.20 -12.55
CA ASN A 2 -38.00 -3.54 -12.60
C ASN A 2 -37.40 -3.44 -14.02
N ASP A 3 -38.00 -2.63 -14.91
CA ASP A 3 -37.57 -2.56 -16.32
C ASP A 3 -36.55 -1.46 -16.60
N TYR A 4 -36.36 -0.48 -15.70
CA TYR A 4 -35.40 0.62 -15.91
C TYR A 4 -33.94 0.27 -15.59
N ASN A 5 -33.69 -0.81 -14.85
CA ASN A 5 -32.31 -1.21 -14.48
C ASN A 5 -31.63 -2.10 -15.54
N ARG A 6 -32.35 -2.46 -16.62
CA ARG A 6 -31.82 -3.28 -17.73
C ARG A 6 -31.24 -2.46 -18.87
N GLN A 7 -31.78 -1.27 -19.15
CA GLN A 7 -31.31 -0.43 -20.25
C GLN A 7 -29.90 0.11 -19.99
N SER A 8 -29.65 0.71 -18.80
CA SER A 8 -28.33 1.24 -18.44
C SER A 8 -27.18 0.24 -18.62
N GLN A 9 -27.43 -1.06 -18.42
CA GLN A 9 -26.43 -2.11 -18.64
C GLN A 9 -26.07 -2.33 -20.12
N GLU A 10 -27.02 -2.16 -21.04
CA GLU A 10 -26.78 -2.28 -22.48
C GLU A 10 -25.95 -1.09 -22.99
N GLU A 11 -26.28 0.13 -22.55
CA GLU A 11 -25.51 1.33 -22.91
C GLU A 11 -24.09 1.31 -22.34
N GLU A 12 -23.93 0.85 -21.09
CA GLU A 12 -22.62 0.63 -20.49
C GLU A 12 -21.79 -0.40 -21.27
N GLN A 13 -22.41 -1.54 -21.61
CA GLN A 13 -21.71 -2.60 -22.33
C GLN A 13 -21.30 -2.16 -23.73
N LEU A 14 -22.13 -1.36 -24.41
CA LEU A 14 -21.79 -0.73 -25.69
C LEU A 14 -20.54 0.15 -25.54
N LEU A 15 -20.50 1.00 -24.51
CA LEU A 15 -19.34 1.84 -24.22
C LEU A 15 -18.08 1.01 -23.92
N TYR A 16 -18.20 -0.06 -23.12
CA TYR A 16 -17.06 -0.93 -22.78
C TYR A 16 -16.53 -1.70 -24.00
N ASN A 17 -17.42 -2.26 -24.82
CA ASN A 17 -17.06 -2.98 -26.04
C ASN A 17 -16.33 -2.05 -27.02
N HIS A 18 -16.82 -0.83 -27.17
CA HIS A 18 -16.19 0.18 -28.00
C HIS A 18 -14.74 0.45 -27.60
N TRP A 19 -14.47 0.65 -26.29
CA TRP A 19 -13.10 0.82 -25.80
C TRP A 19 -12.24 -0.44 -25.98
N LEU A 20 -12.82 -1.63 -25.83
CA LEU A 20 -12.12 -2.90 -26.05
C LEU A 20 -11.73 -3.13 -27.51
N GLU A 21 -12.54 -2.65 -28.47
CA GLU A 21 -12.23 -2.71 -29.89
C GLU A 21 -11.15 -1.68 -30.26
N LEU A 22 -11.33 -0.42 -29.84
CA LEU A 22 -10.37 0.64 -30.17
C LEU A 22 -8.98 0.37 -29.62
N VAL A 23 -8.86 -0.16 -28.41
CA VAL A 23 -7.56 -0.44 -27.78
C VAL A 23 -6.74 -1.52 -28.50
N GLN A 24 -7.38 -2.30 -29.39
CA GLN A 24 -6.70 -3.30 -30.23
C GLN A 24 -6.10 -2.68 -31.49
N VAL A 25 -6.69 -1.61 -32.00
CA VAL A 25 -6.38 -1.05 -33.32
C VAL A 25 -5.57 0.25 -33.22
N GLU A 26 -5.93 1.15 -32.30
CA GLU A 26 -5.40 2.51 -32.24
C GLU A 26 -4.18 2.66 -31.30
N GLN A 27 -3.41 3.72 -31.52
CA GLN A 27 -2.28 4.06 -30.66
C GLN A 27 -2.74 4.82 -29.40
N PRO A 28 -1.96 4.77 -28.29
CA PRO A 28 -2.38 5.41 -27.04
C PRO A 28 -2.71 6.91 -27.16
N ILE A 29 -1.96 7.66 -27.98
CA ILE A 29 -2.22 9.09 -28.23
C ILE A 29 -3.60 9.34 -28.85
N GLU A 30 -4.00 8.52 -29.82
CA GLU A 30 -5.29 8.65 -30.51
C GLU A 30 -6.44 8.30 -29.55
N LEU A 31 -6.24 7.27 -28.73
CA LEU A 31 -7.19 6.85 -27.70
C LEU A 31 -7.37 7.93 -26.62
N ILE A 32 -6.30 8.58 -26.19
CA ILE A 32 -6.34 9.70 -25.23
C ILE A 32 -7.13 10.86 -25.82
N ASP A 33 -6.91 11.21 -27.09
CA ASP A 33 -7.64 12.30 -27.74
C ASP A 33 -9.13 11.97 -27.87
N ARG A 34 -9.47 10.75 -28.31
CA ARG A 34 -10.85 10.26 -28.32
C ARG A 34 -11.49 10.31 -26.93
N PHE A 35 -10.75 9.92 -25.90
CA PHE A 35 -11.23 9.95 -24.52
C PHE A 35 -11.51 11.37 -24.05
N ARG A 36 -10.63 12.32 -24.41
CA ARG A 36 -10.82 13.75 -24.17
C ARG A 36 -12.07 14.26 -24.89
N THR A 37 -12.25 13.96 -26.16
CA THR A 37 -13.44 14.38 -26.93
C THR A 37 -14.73 13.84 -26.32
N LEU A 38 -14.77 12.56 -25.97
CA LEU A 38 -15.99 11.90 -25.47
C LEU A 38 -16.37 12.37 -24.06
N PHE A 39 -15.45 12.32 -23.10
CA PHE A 39 -15.77 12.56 -21.69
C PHE A 39 -15.51 14.00 -21.23
N ILE A 40 -14.50 14.68 -21.78
CA ILE A 40 -14.10 16.01 -21.28
C ILE A 40 -14.82 17.13 -22.03
N TYR A 41 -14.86 17.06 -23.37
CA TYR A 41 -15.57 18.04 -24.19
C TYR A 41 -17.04 17.71 -24.39
N GLY A 42 -17.40 16.43 -24.43
CA GLY A 42 -18.77 15.97 -24.60
C GLY A 42 -19.39 16.36 -25.95
N ASN A 43 -18.58 16.67 -26.96
CA ASN A 43 -19.05 17.02 -28.30
C ASN A 43 -18.09 16.51 -29.38
N GLY A 44 -18.60 16.34 -30.61
CA GLY A 44 -17.76 16.02 -31.77
C GLY A 44 -17.19 14.60 -31.80
N TYR A 45 -17.71 13.67 -30.99
CA TYR A 45 -17.29 12.27 -31.07
C TYR A 45 -17.73 11.62 -32.38
N ARG A 46 -16.83 10.84 -33.00
CA ARG A 46 -17.06 10.27 -34.35
C ARG A 46 -18.21 9.26 -34.38
N ASP A 47 -18.32 8.44 -33.34
CA ASP A 47 -19.37 7.43 -33.24
C ASP A 47 -20.59 7.99 -32.50
N ARG A 48 -21.67 8.24 -33.25
CA ARG A 48 -22.90 8.80 -32.70
C ARG A 48 -23.60 7.84 -31.75
N THR A 49 -23.52 6.53 -32.00
CA THR A 49 -24.20 5.53 -31.15
C THR A 49 -23.59 5.49 -29.75
N VAL A 50 -22.25 5.60 -29.67
CA VAL A 50 -21.51 5.67 -28.40
C VAL A 50 -21.77 6.99 -27.68
N ALA A 51 -21.83 8.11 -28.41
CA ALA A 51 -22.14 9.41 -27.83
C ALA A 51 -23.56 9.43 -27.25
N GLU A 52 -24.55 8.91 -27.98
CA GLU A 52 -25.94 8.78 -27.51
C GLU A 52 -26.05 7.84 -26.31
N ALA A 53 -25.31 6.73 -26.30
CA ALA A 53 -25.26 5.83 -25.14
C ALA A 53 -24.71 6.55 -23.89
N LEU A 54 -23.65 7.35 -24.04
CA LEU A 54 -23.10 8.14 -22.95
C LEU A 54 -24.08 9.20 -22.44
N GLU A 55 -24.80 9.88 -23.34
CA GLU A 55 -25.83 10.85 -22.97
C GLU A 55 -26.98 10.20 -22.19
N LYS A 56 -27.41 8.99 -22.59
CA LYS A 56 -28.42 8.22 -21.84
C LYS A 56 -27.94 7.83 -20.44
N ILE A 57 -26.70 7.38 -20.31
CA ILE A 57 -26.08 7.08 -19.01
C ILE A 57 -26.06 8.35 -18.14
N ALA A 58 -25.67 9.50 -18.69
CA ALA A 58 -25.62 10.76 -17.95
C ALA A 58 -27.02 11.29 -17.56
N ALA A 59 -28.05 11.00 -18.36
CA ALA A 59 -29.43 11.38 -18.08
C ALA A 59 -30.14 10.45 -17.08
N SER A 60 -29.51 9.33 -16.69
CA SER A 60 -30.06 8.39 -15.71
C SER A 60 -30.25 9.04 -14.33
N PRO A 61 -31.32 8.71 -13.58
CA PRO A 61 -31.50 9.19 -12.22
C PRO A 61 -30.41 8.71 -11.25
N TYR A 62 -29.64 7.68 -11.61
CA TYR A 62 -28.54 7.13 -10.80
C TYR A 62 -27.15 7.58 -11.27
N ALA A 63 -27.07 8.48 -12.26
CA ALA A 63 -25.82 8.89 -12.89
C ALA A 63 -24.76 9.39 -11.89
N GLU A 64 -25.14 10.19 -10.89
CA GLU A 64 -24.20 10.69 -9.88
C GLU A 64 -23.52 9.58 -9.07
N GLN A 65 -24.21 8.45 -8.88
CA GLN A 65 -23.69 7.32 -8.10
C GLN A 65 -22.92 6.34 -8.98
N GLU A 66 -23.40 6.08 -10.20
CA GLU A 66 -22.90 5.00 -11.07
C GLU A 66 -21.83 5.46 -12.06
N PHE A 67 -21.92 6.71 -12.55
CA PHE A 67 -21.03 7.21 -13.60
C PHE A 67 -19.55 7.12 -13.24
N LYS A 68 -19.20 7.33 -11.96
CA LYS A 68 -17.82 7.18 -11.48
C LYS A 68 -17.26 5.77 -11.70
N TYR A 69 -18.09 4.73 -11.54
CA TYR A 69 -17.67 3.34 -11.76
C TYR A 69 -17.55 3.03 -13.25
N ILE A 70 -18.49 3.54 -14.06
CA ILE A 70 -18.48 3.38 -15.53
C ILE A 70 -17.22 4.03 -16.12
N LEU A 71 -16.95 5.27 -15.73
CA LEU A 71 -15.76 6.00 -16.16
C LEU A 71 -14.47 5.32 -15.69
N ASN A 72 -14.44 4.85 -14.43
CA ASN A 72 -13.30 4.09 -13.90
C ASN A 72 -13.04 2.82 -14.72
N ARG A 73 -14.10 2.07 -15.05
CA ARG A 73 -14.02 0.86 -15.89
C ARG A 73 -13.45 1.19 -17.27
N CYS A 74 -13.89 2.27 -17.92
CA CYS A 74 -13.37 2.72 -19.20
C CYS A 74 -11.86 3.03 -19.13
N CYS A 75 -11.41 3.75 -18.10
CA CYS A 75 -9.98 3.99 -17.86
C CYS A 75 -9.21 2.67 -17.74
N HIS A 76 -9.73 1.73 -16.96
CA HIS A 76 -9.07 0.46 -16.73
C HIS A 76 -9.00 -0.45 -17.95
N ILE A 77 -9.97 -0.40 -18.87
CA ILE A 77 -9.88 -1.12 -20.16
C ILE A 77 -8.61 -0.70 -20.91
N LEU A 78 -8.36 0.62 -21.01
CA LEU A 78 -7.16 1.15 -21.67
C LEU A 78 -5.88 0.81 -20.90
N ILE A 79 -5.88 1.08 -19.58
CA ILE A 79 -4.74 0.84 -18.68
C ILE A 79 -4.31 -0.63 -18.71
N ASN A 80 -5.25 -1.58 -18.65
CA ASN A 80 -4.94 -3.01 -18.62
C ASN A 80 -4.19 -3.44 -19.89
N ARG A 81 -4.60 -2.91 -21.05
CA ARG A 81 -3.91 -3.17 -22.31
C ARG A 81 -2.54 -2.53 -22.34
N TRP A 82 -2.42 -1.24 -21.99
CA TRP A 82 -1.14 -0.52 -22.03
C TRP A 82 -0.13 -1.06 -21.02
N GLN A 83 -0.56 -1.55 -19.86
CA GLN A 83 0.28 -2.22 -18.87
C GLN A 83 1.01 -3.45 -19.43
N THR A 84 0.38 -4.16 -20.36
CA THR A 84 0.95 -5.37 -20.98
C THR A 84 2.15 -5.04 -21.88
N TYR A 85 2.26 -3.80 -22.38
CA TYR A 85 3.30 -3.37 -23.31
C TYR A 85 4.15 -2.24 -22.71
N PRO A 86 5.42 -2.48 -22.33
CA PRO A 86 6.27 -1.46 -21.71
C PRO A 86 6.31 -0.11 -22.45
N GLY A 87 6.37 -0.14 -23.79
CA GLY A 87 6.39 1.08 -24.62
C GLY A 87 5.10 1.90 -24.60
N LYS A 88 3.98 1.36 -24.10
CA LYS A 88 2.69 2.05 -23.99
C LYS A 88 2.37 2.54 -22.57
N GLN A 89 3.18 2.17 -21.57
CA GLN A 89 2.91 2.50 -20.18
C GLN A 89 2.96 4.01 -19.89
N ALA A 90 3.75 4.77 -20.65
CA ALA A 90 3.85 6.23 -20.55
C ALA A 90 2.51 6.95 -20.83
N ALA A 91 1.59 6.32 -21.55
CA ALA A 91 0.27 6.89 -21.84
C ALA A 91 -0.68 6.89 -20.64
N ILE A 92 -0.41 6.07 -19.61
CA ILE A 92 -1.31 5.93 -18.45
C ILE A 92 -1.35 7.24 -17.61
N PRO A 93 -0.20 7.84 -17.24
CA PRO A 93 -0.20 9.17 -16.63
C PRO A 93 -0.88 10.24 -17.47
N GLU A 94 -0.69 10.22 -18.81
CA GLU A 94 -1.31 11.19 -19.72
C GLU A 94 -2.84 11.09 -19.74
N LEU A 95 -3.39 9.88 -19.78
CA LEU A 95 -4.83 9.64 -19.66
C LEU A 95 -5.39 10.19 -18.35
N ILE A 96 -4.70 9.96 -17.23
CA ILE A 96 -5.16 10.37 -15.91
C ILE A 96 -5.08 11.89 -15.75
N ALA A 97 -4.07 12.53 -16.35
CA ALA A 97 -3.91 13.99 -16.34
C ALA A 97 -5.06 14.73 -17.06
N LEU A 98 -5.76 14.09 -18.00
CA LEU A 98 -6.92 14.69 -18.69
C LEU A 98 -7.97 15.22 -17.72
N PHE A 99 -8.20 14.51 -16.62
CA PHE A 99 -9.24 14.86 -15.67
C PHE A 99 -8.89 16.07 -14.81
N GLU A 100 -7.62 16.49 -14.77
CA GLU A 100 -7.23 17.75 -14.11
C GLU A 100 -7.67 18.99 -14.90
N GLU A 101 -8.02 18.83 -16.18
CA GLU A 101 -8.54 19.89 -17.04
C GLU A 101 -10.06 20.08 -16.90
N ALA A 102 -10.79 19.06 -16.44
CA ALA A 102 -12.25 19.06 -16.36
C ALA A 102 -12.85 20.22 -15.52
N PRO A 103 -12.30 20.59 -14.34
CA PRO A 103 -12.84 21.70 -13.55
C PRO A 103 -12.77 23.07 -14.26
N LYS A 104 -11.76 23.26 -15.14
CA LYS A 104 -11.57 24.52 -15.89
C LYS A 104 -12.63 24.72 -16.99
N ILE A 105 -13.21 23.62 -17.45
CA ILE A 105 -14.22 23.58 -18.50
C ILE A 105 -15.58 23.91 -17.90
N LEU A 106 -15.92 23.34 -16.74
CA LEU A 106 -17.16 23.64 -16.01
C LEU A 106 -17.36 25.14 -15.76
N SER A 107 -16.32 25.84 -15.30
CA SER A 107 -16.33 27.30 -15.10
C SER A 107 -16.77 28.08 -16.36
N ARG A 108 -16.53 27.54 -17.55
CA ARG A 108 -16.83 28.18 -18.84
C ARG A 108 -18.28 27.90 -19.31
N TYR A 109 -18.88 26.79 -18.87
CA TYR A 109 -20.17 26.29 -19.37
C TYR A 109 -21.34 26.37 -18.36
N SER A 110 -21.13 26.83 -17.11
CA SER A 110 -22.17 26.99 -16.06
C SER A 110 -23.35 27.93 -16.38
N ARG A 111 -23.61 28.29 -17.63
CA ARG A 111 -24.73 29.16 -18.03
C ARG A 111 -25.91 28.45 -18.69
N SER A 112 -25.91 27.13 -18.87
CA SER A 112 -27.04 26.46 -19.52
C SER A 112 -27.39 25.06 -18.99
N ARG A 113 -28.60 25.01 -18.40
CA ARG A 113 -29.50 23.87 -18.10
C ARG A 113 -29.23 23.00 -16.86
N PRO A 114 -30.31 22.48 -16.21
CA PRO A 114 -30.28 21.76 -14.94
C PRO A 114 -30.31 20.23 -15.10
N THR A 115 -29.78 19.69 -16.20
CA THR A 115 -29.59 18.23 -16.37
C THR A 115 -28.15 17.89 -16.05
N HIS A 116 -27.87 16.72 -15.46
CA HIS A 116 -26.51 16.30 -15.09
C HIS A 116 -25.63 16.30 -16.35
N SER A 117 -24.86 17.37 -16.53
CA SER A 117 -23.98 17.47 -17.70
C SER A 117 -22.80 16.51 -17.50
N ILE A 118 -22.37 15.82 -18.57
CA ILE A 118 -21.20 14.92 -18.54
C ILE A 118 -20.00 15.59 -17.84
N PRO A 119 -19.66 16.88 -18.11
CA PRO A 119 -18.58 17.57 -17.38
C PRO A 119 -18.78 17.63 -15.85
N GLN A 120 -20.01 17.74 -15.35
CA GLN A 120 -20.29 17.75 -13.91
C GLN A 120 -20.04 16.37 -13.30
N LEU A 121 -20.49 15.31 -13.98
CA LEU A 121 -20.26 13.93 -13.54
C LEU A 121 -18.77 13.57 -13.56
N VAL A 122 -18.04 14.05 -14.57
CA VAL A 122 -16.57 13.91 -14.62
C VAL A 122 -15.89 14.67 -13.47
N HIS A 123 -16.39 15.84 -13.10
CA HIS A 123 -15.86 16.55 -11.95
C HIS A 123 -16.15 15.84 -10.63
N GLN A 124 -17.36 15.29 -10.43
CA GLN A 124 -17.65 14.43 -9.28
C GLN A 124 -16.71 13.21 -9.25
N PHE A 125 -16.39 12.64 -10.41
CA PHE A 125 -15.38 11.58 -10.51
C PHE A 125 -13.99 12.04 -10.04
N THR A 126 -13.57 13.29 -10.31
CA THR A 126 -12.28 13.80 -9.80
C THR A 126 -12.19 13.90 -8.28
N GLU A 127 -13.32 13.91 -7.58
CA GLU A 127 -13.39 13.95 -6.11
C GLU A 127 -13.57 12.54 -5.51
N SER A 128 -13.74 11.52 -6.36
CA SER A 128 -14.01 10.14 -5.95
C SER A 128 -12.75 9.36 -5.55
N GLU A 129 -12.95 8.30 -4.76
CA GLU A 129 -11.89 7.35 -4.42
C GLU A 129 -11.33 6.65 -5.67
N GLN A 130 -12.18 6.36 -6.65
CA GLN A 130 -11.80 5.72 -7.92
C GLN A 130 -10.71 6.53 -8.62
N TYR A 131 -10.89 7.84 -8.79
CA TYR A 131 -9.87 8.69 -9.42
C TYR A 131 -8.59 8.78 -8.57
N LEU A 132 -8.73 8.79 -7.25
CA LEU A 132 -7.58 8.79 -6.35
C LEU A 132 -6.74 7.51 -6.50
N THR A 133 -7.35 6.34 -6.62
CA THR A 133 -6.63 5.08 -6.89
C THR A 133 -5.91 5.09 -8.25
N LEU A 134 -6.54 5.66 -9.29
CA LEU A 134 -5.89 5.87 -10.59
C LEU A 134 -4.68 6.79 -10.48
N LYS A 135 -4.79 7.92 -9.77
CA LYS A 135 -3.66 8.81 -9.51
C LYS A 135 -2.50 8.11 -8.80
N ARG A 136 -2.80 7.25 -7.82
CA ARG A 136 -1.78 6.44 -7.15
C ARG A 136 -1.14 5.43 -8.11
N LEU A 137 -1.94 4.78 -8.95
CA LEU A 137 -1.46 3.85 -9.98
C LEU A 137 -0.51 4.54 -10.97
N ALA A 138 -0.89 5.72 -11.49
CA ALA A 138 -0.02 6.51 -12.37
C ALA A 138 1.36 6.72 -11.73
N LYS A 139 1.41 7.19 -10.48
CA LYS A 139 2.67 7.41 -9.74
C LYS A 139 3.54 6.15 -9.64
N VAL A 140 2.94 4.96 -9.48
CA VAL A 140 3.65 3.67 -9.43
C VAL A 140 4.29 3.32 -10.78
N ILE A 141 3.61 3.65 -11.87
CA ILE A 141 4.01 3.32 -13.25
C ILE A 141 5.05 4.30 -13.78
N THR A 142 4.92 5.60 -13.53
CA THR A 142 5.81 6.62 -14.12
C THR A 142 7.26 6.54 -13.66
N HIS A 143 7.60 5.65 -12.70
CA HIS A 143 8.94 5.52 -12.13
C HIS A 143 9.55 6.90 -11.88
N SER A 144 8.96 7.67 -10.96
CA SER A 144 9.50 8.97 -10.59
C SER A 144 10.94 8.78 -10.12
N ASN A 145 11.90 9.01 -11.02
CA ASN A 145 13.25 9.38 -10.64
C ASN A 145 13.08 10.63 -9.80
N GLU A 146 13.10 10.49 -8.47
CA GLU A 146 13.03 11.61 -7.52
C GLU A 146 14.14 12.63 -7.78
N ASP A 147 15.14 12.26 -8.60
CA ASP A 147 16.30 13.06 -9.00
C ASP A 147 15.99 14.13 -10.08
N SER A 148 14.81 14.16 -10.71
CA SER A 148 14.52 15.07 -11.86
C SER A 148 13.63 16.28 -11.58
N SER A 149 12.93 16.33 -10.44
CA SER A 149 12.19 17.53 -10.04
C SER A 149 13.04 18.34 -9.06
N GLY A 150 13.46 19.55 -9.42
CA GLY A 150 14.28 20.44 -8.57
C GLY A 150 13.64 20.91 -7.25
N LYS A 151 12.67 20.16 -6.71
CA LYS A 151 12.11 20.32 -5.37
C LYS A 151 12.95 19.52 -4.38
N THR A 152 13.22 20.09 -3.22
CA THR A 152 13.89 19.35 -2.14
C THR A 152 13.05 18.14 -1.73
N PRO A 153 13.66 16.96 -1.52
CA PRO A 153 12.91 15.72 -1.22
C PRO A 153 11.95 15.86 -0.03
N ALA A 154 12.25 16.78 0.88
CA ALA A 154 11.55 16.98 2.14
C ALA A 154 10.18 17.69 2.00
N THR A 155 10.01 18.51 0.95
CA THR A 155 8.75 19.22 0.65
C THR A 155 7.75 18.38 -0.13
N LEU A 156 8.15 17.20 -0.62
CA LEU A 156 7.27 16.30 -1.36
C LEU A 156 6.22 15.69 -0.43
N ALA A 157 5.02 15.47 -0.96
CA ALA A 157 3.93 14.81 -0.24
C ALA A 157 4.23 13.33 -0.02
N LEU A 158 3.75 12.74 1.08
CA LEU A 158 3.93 11.31 1.39
C LEU A 158 3.45 10.40 0.26
N GLY A 159 2.35 10.75 -0.41
CA GLY A 159 1.76 10.02 -1.53
C GLY A 159 2.69 9.79 -2.72
N THR A 160 3.82 10.49 -2.80
CA THR A 160 4.86 10.24 -3.82
C THR A 160 5.70 8.99 -3.52
N LEU A 161 5.71 8.51 -2.26
CA LEU A 161 6.47 7.34 -1.83
C LEU A 161 5.74 6.01 -2.02
N ILE A 162 4.46 6.02 -2.45
CA ILE A 162 3.70 4.79 -2.76
C ILE A 162 4.53 3.78 -3.57
N PRO A 163 5.23 4.17 -4.66
CA PRO A 163 5.96 3.22 -5.49
C PRO A 163 7.01 2.38 -4.73
N ARG A 164 7.47 2.85 -3.57
CA ARG A 164 8.48 2.16 -2.73
C ARG A 164 7.91 1.11 -1.80
N TYR A 165 6.59 1.07 -1.61
CA TYR A 165 5.93 0.18 -0.65
C TYR A 165 4.97 -0.79 -1.34
N PRO A 166 5.48 -1.85 -2.01
CA PRO A 166 4.65 -2.82 -2.73
C PRO A 166 3.58 -3.48 -1.86
N TYR A 167 3.88 -3.73 -0.59
CA TYR A 167 2.94 -4.34 0.37
C TYR A 167 1.67 -3.52 0.62
N LEU A 168 1.65 -2.22 0.27
CA LEU A 168 0.46 -1.37 0.38
C LEU A 168 -0.44 -1.43 -0.86
N TYR A 169 0.03 -1.93 -2.00
CA TYR A 169 -0.65 -1.77 -3.29
C TYR A 169 -2.04 -2.36 -3.30
N LYS A 170 -2.22 -3.53 -2.71
CA LYS A 170 -3.53 -4.20 -2.63
C LYS A 170 -4.59 -3.36 -1.93
N HIS A 171 -4.19 -2.48 -1.01
CA HIS A 171 -5.11 -1.69 -0.19
C HIS A 171 -5.12 -0.20 -0.56
N CYS A 172 -4.14 0.28 -1.34
CA CYS A 172 -4.07 1.66 -1.80
C CYS A 172 -4.48 1.84 -3.28
N LEU A 173 -4.37 0.80 -4.11
CA LEU A 173 -4.61 0.85 -5.56
C LEU A 173 -5.88 0.11 -6.00
N LEU A 174 -6.52 -0.63 -5.10
CA LEU A 174 -7.75 -1.37 -5.36
C LEU A 174 -8.85 -0.85 -4.44
N SER A 175 -10.01 -0.56 -5.02
CA SER A 175 -11.27 -0.33 -4.31
C SER A 175 -12.11 -1.62 -4.28
N ASP A 176 -13.14 -1.67 -3.44
CA ASP A 176 -13.99 -2.87 -3.27
C ASP A 176 -14.71 -3.28 -4.58
N ASP A 177 -14.88 -2.36 -5.53
CA ASP A 177 -15.44 -2.55 -6.87
C ASP A 177 -14.41 -3.02 -7.92
N SER A 178 -13.15 -3.28 -7.51
CA SER A 178 -12.10 -3.62 -8.46
C SER A 178 -12.32 -4.99 -9.11
N THR A 179 -12.28 -5.01 -10.45
CA THR A 179 -12.43 -6.22 -11.25
C THR A 179 -11.25 -7.19 -11.06
N TYR A 180 -11.51 -8.49 -11.27
CA TYR A 180 -10.50 -9.54 -11.13
C TYR A 180 -9.24 -9.30 -11.98
N GLU A 181 -9.40 -8.74 -13.19
CA GLU A 181 -8.27 -8.40 -14.07
C GLU A 181 -7.38 -7.31 -13.47
N GLN A 182 -7.99 -6.26 -12.89
CA GLN A 182 -7.24 -5.20 -12.20
C GLN A 182 -6.46 -5.79 -11.02
N GLN A 183 -7.10 -6.65 -10.21
CA GLN A 183 -6.44 -7.31 -9.08
C GLN A 183 -5.20 -8.11 -9.52
N LYS A 184 -5.29 -8.86 -10.63
CA LYS A 184 -4.14 -9.60 -11.19
C LYS A 184 -3.00 -8.70 -11.64
N ILE A 185 -3.32 -7.59 -12.31
CA ILE A 185 -2.32 -6.64 -12.78
C ILE A 185 -1.60 -5.99 -11.60
N ILE A 186 -2.34 -5.54 -10.59
CA ILE A 186 -1.75 -4.95 -9.37
C ILE A 186 -0.86 -5.97 -8.65
N GLN A 187 -1.28 -7.23 -8.54
CA GLN A 187 -0.46 -8.30 -7.96
C GLN A 187 0.84 -8.51 -8.74
N LYS A 188 0.80 -8.47 -10.08
CA LYS A 188 1.99 -8.59 -10.92
C LYS A 188 2.96 -7.42 -10.69
N ILE A 189 2.46 -6.19 -10.67
CA ILE A 189 3.27 -4.99 -10.41
C ILE A 189 3.87 -5.05 -9.00
N GLN A 190 3.08 -5.45 -8.00
CA GLN A 190 3.52 -5.63 -6.62
C GLN A 190 4.68 -6.64 -6.53
N ALA A 191 4.54 -7.82 -7.15
CA ALA A 191 5.58 -8.85 -7.14
C ALA A 191 6.87 -8.37 -7.81
N GLN A 192 6.76 -7.67 -8.95
CA GLN A 192 7.92 -7.12 -9.66
C GLN A 192 8.67 -6.09 -8.83
N LYS A 193 7.96 -5.14 -8.21
CA LYS A 193 8.57 -4.09 -7.36
C LYS A 193 9.18 -4.66 -6.08
N GLN A 194 8.52 -5.65 -5.47
CA GLN A 194 9.03 -6.36 -4.30
C GLN A 194 10.34 -7.09 -4.63
N GLN A 195 10.37 -7.82 -5.75
CA GLN A 195 11.55 -8.54 -6.19
C GLN A 195 12.71 -7.57 -6.51
N GLN A 196 12.44 -6.45 -7.18
CA GLN A 196 13.46 -5.44 -7.46
C GLN A 196 14.05 -4.89 -6.17
N PHE A 197 13.20 -4.54 -5.18
CA PHE A 197 13.66 -4.07 -3.87
C PHE A 197 14.53 -5.11 -3.15
N GLU A 198 14.15 -6.39 -3.16
CA GLU A 198 14.91 -7.46 -2.54
C GLU A 198 16.30 -7.64 -3.20
N ILE A 199 16.36 -7.58 -4.54
CA ILE A 199 17.63 -7.64 -5.28
C ILE A 199 18.50 -6.44 -4.92
N ASP A 200 17.98 -5.22 -4.99
CA ASP A 200 18.74 -4.00 -4.71
C ASP A 200 19.27 -3.97 -3.27
N LEU A 201 18.46 -4.42 -2.30
CA LEU A 201 18.86 -4.52 -0.90
C LEU A 201 19.96 -5.57 -0.69
N SER A 202 19.82 -6.76 -1.27
CA SER A 202 20.84 -7.80 -1.15
C SER A 202 22.18 -7.36 -1.75
N GLN A 203 22.15 -6.68 -2.90
CA GLN A 203 23.34 -6.13 -3.54
C GLN A 203 24.00 -5.05 -2.68
N TYR A 204 23.19 -4.13 -2.13
CA TYR A 204 23.67 -3.06 -1.26
C TYR A 204 24.35 -3.61 0.00
N VAL A 205 23.69 -4.53 0.71
CA VAL A 205 24.21 -5.14 1.93
C VAL A 205 25.48 -5.95 1.65
N ALA A 206 25.47 -6.81 0.62
CA ALA A 206 26.65 -7.62 0.26
C ALA A 206 27.85 -6.73 -0.10
N HIS A 207 27.60 -5.59 -0.74
CA HIS A 207 28.62 -4.62 -1.06
C HIS A 207 29.17 -3.90 0.17
N GLN A 208 28.32 -3.50 1.12
CA GLN A 208 28.76 -2.89 2.38
C GLN A 208 29.57 -3.86 3.26
N VAL A 209 29.15 -5.13 3.34
CA VAL A 209 29.92 -6.18 4.04
C VAL A 209 31.30 -6.37 3.40
N ARG A 210 31.37 -6.41 2.07
CA ARG A 210 32.64 -6.48 1.33
C ARG A 210 33.53 -5.27 1.62
N LYS A 211 32.98 -4.04 1.62
CA LYS A 211 33.72 -2.83 1.99
C LYS A 211 34.29 -2.92 3.40
N ALA A 212 33.49 -3.36 4.39
CA ALA A 212 33.94 -3.51 5.76
C ALA A 212 35.02 -4.59 5.93
N GLN A 213 34.91 -5.72 5.22
CA GLN A 213 35.92 -6.79 5.25
C GLN A 213 37.24 -6.36 4.63
N VAL A 214 37.22 -5.60 3.53
CA VAL A 214 38.43 -5.05 2.90
C VAL A 214 39.09 -4.02 3.82
N ALA A 215 38.30 -3.14 4.45
CA ALA A 215 38.82 -2.16 5.42
C ALA A 215 39.47 -2.82 6.65
N ARG A 216 38.99 -3.99 7.09
CA ARG A 216 39.58 -4.74 8.21
C ARG A 216 40.84 -5.52 7.84
N ARG A 217 41.08 -5.80 6.56
CA ARG A 217 42.17 -6.69 6.10
C ARG A 217 43.45 -5.96 5.66
N HIS A 218 43.45 -4.65 5.38
CA HIS A 218 44.65 -3.96 4.87
C HIS A 218 44.90 -2.56 5.47
N THR A 219 46.06 -2.39 6.10
CA THR A 219 46.69 -1.15 6.57
C THR A 219 47.74 -0.57 5.60
N SER A 220 47.85 -1.01 4.35
CA SER A 220 48.89 -0.47 3.45
C SER A 220 48.60 -0.57 1.94
N ILE A 221 48.65 0.59 1.30
CA ILE A 221 49.20 0.90 -0.05
C ILE A 221 48.67 0.02 -1.21
N SER A 222 47.46 0.31 -1.70
CA SER A 222 47.09 0.21 -3.14
C SER A 222 45.62 0.63 -3.33
N PHE A 223 45.35 1.92 -3.15
CA PHE A 223 44.05 2.55 -3.41
C PHE A 223 43.84 2.65 -4.93
N GLY A 224 43.30 1.60 -5.55
CA GLY A 224 43.26 1.53 -7.02
C GLY A 224 42.15 0.70 -7.67
N ARG A 225 41.17 0.18 -6.91
CA ARG A 225 39.91 -0.28 -7.51
C ARG A 225 38.76 0.41 -6.79
N ASN A 226 38.27 1.48 -7.41
CA ASN A 226 37.06 2.19 -7.05
C ASN A 226 35.91 1.19 -6.89
N ILE A 227 35.64 0.76 -5.66
CA ILE A 227 34.46 -0.05 -5.37
C ILE A 227 33.27 0.88 -5.59
N GLN A 228 32.55 0.68 -6.70
CA GLN A 228 31.41 1.50 -7.11
C GLN A 228 30.45 1.70 -5.94
N THR A 229 30.11 2.95 -5.64
CA THR A 229 29.15 3.28 -4.59
C THR A 229 27.74 2.90 -5.05
N ILE A 230 27.26 1.75 -4.59
CA ILE A 230 25.84 1.38 -4.71
C ILE A 230 25.04 2.28 -3.75
N LYS A 231 23.95 2.90 -4.23
CA LYS A 231 23.05 3.73 -3.41
C LYS A 231 22.22 2.84 -2.47
N ASN A 232 21.94 3.34 -1.26
CA ASN A 232 21.04 2.67 -0.32
C ASN A 232 19.59 2.66 -0.89
N PRO A 233 18.93 1.50 -1.02
CA PRO A 233 17.58 1.42 -1.57
C PRO A 233 16.48 1.87 -0.59
N THR A 234 16.81 2.11 0.68
CA THR A 234 15.89 2.57 1.74
C THR A 234 16.01 4.08 1.99
N LEU A 235 15.03 4.67 2.68
CA LEU A 235 15.13 6.04 3.23
C LEU A 235 15.79 6.10 4.62
N LEU A 236 16.19 4.95 5.17
CA LEU A 236 16.90 4.88 6.44
C LEU A 236 18.35 5.28 6.23
N SER A 237 18.94 5.94 7.23
CA SER A 237 20.39 6.09 7.26
C SER A 237 21.07 4.72 7.36
N ASP A 238 22.30 4.60 6.87
CA ASP A 238 23.06 3.34 6.97
C ASP A 238 23.07 2.73 8.39
N PRO A 239 23.35 3.47 9.48
CA PRO A 239 23.29 2.90 10.82
C PRO A 239 21.89 2.40 11.20
N GLU A 240 20.82 3.12 10.85
CA GLU A 240 19.44 2.69 11.10
C GLU A 240 19.09 1.43 10.31
N LEU A 241 19.52 1.34 9.05
CA LEU A 241 19.32 0.16 8.20
C LEU A 241 20.03 -1.06 8.78
N PHE A 242 21.31 -0.95 9.17
CA PHE A 242 22.03 -2.08 9.75
C PHE A 242 21.48 -2.48 11.12
N PHE A 243 21.03 -1.51 11.93
CA PHE A 243 20.34 -1.80 13.18
C PHE A 243 19.05 -2.60 12.92
N ALA A 244 18.23 -2.16 11.96
CA ALA A 244 17.00 -2.84 11.60
C ALA A 244 17.25 -4.23 10.99
N LEU A 245 18.26 -4.39 10.13
CA LEU A 245 18.67 -5.69 9.59
C LEU A 245 19.12 -6.64 10.70
N LYS A 246 19.95 -6.16 11.64
CA LYS A 246 20.38 -6.96 12.80
C LYS A 246 19.17 -7.40 13.63
N GLN A 247 18.19 -6.52 13.81
CA GLN A 247 16.95 -6.84 14.52
C GLN A 247 16.11 -7.87 13.77
N PHE A 248 15.90 -7.74 12.45
CA PHE A 248 14.95 -8.62 11.74
C PHE A 248 15.55 -9.94 11.25
N VAL A 249 16.88 -10.01 11.09
CA VAL A 249 17.60 -11.18 10.56
C VAL A 249 18.46 -11.86 11.64
N GLY A 250 18.95 -11.08 12.59
CA GLY A 250 19.83 -11.55 13.66
C GLY A 250 19.10 -12.22 14.81
N LYS A 251 19.89 -12.58 15.82
CA LYS A 251 19.42 -13.15 17.09
C LYS A 251 19.06 -12.00 18.02
N VAL A 252 17.78 -11.88 18.36
CA VAL A 252 17.22 -10.68 19.01
C VAL A 252 17.03 -10.89 20.50
N GLU A 253 16.48 -12.04 20.87
CA GLU A 253 16.28 -12.45 22.26
C GLU A 253 17.11 -13.70 22.53
N GLY A 254 18.28 -13.51 23.12
CA GLY A 254 19.24 -14.59 23.37
C GLY A 254 19.82 -15.15 22.06
N ALA A 255 19.57 -16.44 21.81
CA ALA A 255 20.12 -17.16 20.66
C ALA A 255 19.15 -17.29 19.47
N ASP A 256 17.92 -16.78 19.61
CA ASP A 256 16.82 -17.05 18.69
C ASP A 256 16.49 -15.85 17.77
N THR A 257 16.12 -16.17 16.53
CA THR A 257 15.51 -15.24 15.57
C THR A 257 14.01 -15.08 15.83
N TYR A 258 13.38 -14.02 15.32
CA TYR A 258 11.92 -13.84 15.45
C TYR A 258 11.10 -15.04 14.96
N ARG A 259 11.54 -15.69 13.88
CA ARG A 259 10.86 -16.89 13.36
C ARG A 259 10.96 -18.07 14.33
N GLN A 260 12.12 -18.27 14.96
CA GLN A 260 12.31 -19.33 15.96
C GLN A 260 11.50 -19.04 17.23
N LEU A 261 11.45 -17.77 17.67
CA LEU A 261 10.64 -17.34 18.81
C LEU A 261 9.16 -17.61 18.59
N ALA A 262 8.62 -17.21 17.43
CA ALA A 262 7.23 -17.47 17.06
C ALA A 262 6.93 -18.97 16.96
N GLY A 263 7.85 -19.76 16.39
CA GLY A 263 7.73 -21.21 16.31
C GLY A 263 7.69 -21.88 17.68
N ARG A 264 8.58 -21.47 18.60
CA ARG A 264 8.59 -21.97 19.98
C ARG A 264 7.33 -21.58 20.75
N PHE A 265 6.87 -20.34 20.58
CA PHE A 265 5.62 -19.88 21.17
C PHE A 265 4.44 -20.75 20.69
N MET A 266 4.29 -20.95 19.38
CA MET A 266 3.21 -21.79 18.84
C MET A 266 3.30 -23.25 19.29
N ALA A 267 4.51 -23.81 19.38
CA ALA A 267 4.71 -25.16 19.91
C ALA A 267 4.26 -25.27 21.37
N ASN A 268 4.62 -24.30 22.22
CA ASN A 268 4.21 -24.27 23.62
C ASN A 268 2.69 -24.06 23.76
N THR A 269 2.12 -23.13 22.98
CA THR A 269 0.70 -22.82 23.00
C THR A 269 -0.18 -23.99 22.54
N SER A 270 0.33 -24.88 21.68
CA SER A 270 -0.43 -26.09 21.27
C SER A 270 -0.75 -27.03 22.44
N THR A 271 -0.03 -26.88 23.56
CA THR A 271 -0.28 -27.63 24.81
C THR A 271 -1.16 -26.88 25.80
N SER A 272 -1.48 -25.60 25.57
CA SER A 272 -2.28 -24.78 26.47
C SER A 272 -3.74 -25.26 26.50
N VAL A 273 -4.25 -25.47 27.70
CA VAL A 273 -5.57 -26.09 27.93
C VAL A 273 -6.74 -25.12 27.67
N SER A 274 -6.50 -23.81 27.78
CA SER A 274 -7.55 -22.78 27.65
C SER A 274 -7.10 -21.55 26.87
N TYR A 275 -8.06 -20.88 26.22
CA TYR A 275 -7.85 -19.61 25.52
C TYR A 275 -7.36 -18.49 26.47
N ARG A 276 -7.74 -18.53 27.76
CA ARG A 276 -7.22 -17.59 28.75
C ARG A 276 -5.71 -17.74 28.95
N SER A 277 -5.22 -18.96 29.14
CA SER A 277 -3.78 -19.23 29.27
C SER A 277 -3.02 -18.72 28.05
N PHE A 278 -3.57 -18.92 26.84
CA PHE A 278 -2.98 -18.39 25.62
C PHE A 278 -2.83 -16.87 25.63
N LYS A 279 -3.81 -16.11 26.14
CA LYS A 279 -3.72 -14.64 26.24
C LYS A 279 -2.60 -14.21 27.19
N ASP A 280 -2.46 -14.90 28.31
CA ASP A 280 -1.43 -14.62 29.31
C ASP A 280 -0.04 -14.94 28.73
N ASP A 281 0.11 -16.09 28.07
CA ASP A 281 1.34 -16.48 27.36
C ASP A 281 1.69 -15.48 26.24
N LEU A 282 0.67 -15.02 25.48
CA LEU A 282 0.83 -14.05 24.40
C LEU A 282 1.29 -12.69 24.92
N TYR A 283 0.77 -12.26 26.07
CA TYR A 283 1.19 -11.04 26.74
C TYR A 283 2.68 -11.08 27.11
N GLU A 284 3.12 -12.16 27.77
CA GLU A 284 4.53 -12.36 28.14
C GLU A 284 5.44 -12.42 26.91
N TYR A 285 5.01 -13.11 25.85
CA TYR A 285 5.73 -13.18 24.59
C TYR A 285 5.91 -11.81 23.92
N LEU A 286 4.92 -10.93 23.98
CA LEU A 286 5.00 -9.59 23.38
C LEU A 286 5.87 -8.64 24.22
N ILE A 287 5.81 -8.74 25.54
CA ILE A 287 6.55 -7.85 26.45
C ILE A 287 8.02 -8.24 26.58
N SER A 288 8.38 -9.51 26.37
CA SER A 288 9.79 -9.94 26.35
C SER A 288 10.69 -9.10 25.42
N SER A 289 10.13 -8.51 24.36
CA SER A 289 10.83 -7.61 23.43
C SER A 289 10.82 -6.13 23.83
N VAL A 290 9.98 -5.74 24.77
CA VAL A 290 9.87 -4.37 25.26
C VAL A 290 10.92 -4.19 26.35
N THR A 291 12.17 -4.00 25.92
CA THR A 291 13.36 -3.94 26.78
C THR A 291 13.45 -2.66 27.62
N ASP A 292 12.62 -1.65 27.35
CA ASP A 292 12.65 -0.41 28.13
C ASP A 292 11.80 -0.54 29.40
N ASP A 293 12.51 -0.77 30.49
CA ASP A 293 12.01 -0.94 31.85
C ASP A 293 11.19 0.28 32.33
N ARG A 294 11.34 1.46 31.71
CA ARG A 294 10.62 2.69 32.10
C ARG A 294 9.29 2.88 31.37
N TYR A 295 9.20 2.48 30.10
CA TYR A 295 7.98 2.66 29.29
C TYR A 295 7.04 1.45 29.37
N GLY A 296 7.60 0.22 29.37
CA GLY A 296 6.81 -1.01 29.51
C GLY A 296 6.09 -1.08 30.87
N LYS A 297 6.79 -0.77 31.97
CA LYS A 297 6.34 -1.10 33.33
C LYS A 297 5.08 -0.37 33.85
N CYS A 298 4.54 0.67 33.19
CA CYS A 298 3.44 1.46 33.81
C CYS A 298 2.16 1.64 32.98
N GLN A 299 2.20 2.03 31.70
CA GLN A 299 0.95 2.35 30.98
C GLN A 299 0.67 1.47 29.77
N PHE A 300 1.68 1.17 28.95
CA PHE A 300 1.47 0.37 27.75
C PHE A 300 1.16 -1.09 28.09
N ASN A 301 1.94 -1.71 28.98
CA ASN A 301 1.73 -3.11 29.35
C ASN A 301 0.36 -3.32 30.02
N GLU A 302 -0.07 -2.42 30.91
CA GLU A 302 -1.41 -2.50 31.49
C GLU A 302 -2.52 -2.36 30.44
N LYS A 303 -2.39 -1.41 29.51
CA LYS A 303 -3.36 -1.23 28.42
C LYS A 303 -3.40 -2.47 27.53
N LEU A 304 -2.24 -3.01 27.16
CA LEU A 304 -2.12 -4.22 26.34
C LEU A 304 -2.76 -5.43 27.05
N TYR A 305 -2.47 -5.63 28.34
CA TYR A 305 -3.06 -6.71 29.12
C TYR A 305 -4.58 -6.57 29.20
N LYS A 306 -5.08 -5.37 29.54
CA LYS A 306 -6.53 -5.10 29.59
C LYS A 306 -7.21 -5.37 28.25
N GLN A 307 -6.59 -4.98 27.13
CA GLN A 307 -7.11 -5.24 25.79
C GLN A 307 -7.10 -6.74 25.42
N LEU A 308 -6.05 -7.47 25.79
CA LEU A 308 -6.00 -8.92 25.59
C LEU A 308 -7.09 -9.63 26.40
N GLN A 309 -7.30 -9.25 27.65
CA GLN A 309 -8.33 -9.85 28.50
C GLN A 309 -9.75 -9.51 28.02
N SER A 310 -9.99 -8.29 27.56
CA SER A 310 -11.29 -7.86 27.01
C SER A 310 -11.62 -8.47 25.65
N THR A 311 -10.63 -9.00 24.94
CA THR A 311 -10.79 -9.63 23.62
C THR A 311 -11.47 -11.01 23.74
N LEU A 312 -12.77 -11.09 23.44
CA LEU A 312 -13.55 -12.35 23.47
C LEU A 312 -13.54 -13.04 24.85
N PRO A 313 -14.12 -12.42 25.90
CA PRO A 313 -14.13 -13.00 27.24
C PRO A 313 -14.94 -14.31 27.32
N ASP A 314 -16.00 -14.43 26.52
CA ASP A 314 -16.90 -15.59 26.52
C ASP A 314 -16.22 -16.88 26.04
N SER A 315 -15.13 -16.77 25.30
CA SER A 315 -14.38 -17.91 24.77
C SER A 315 -13.21 -18.33 25.67
N ASN A 316 -13.00 -17.67 26.82
CA ASN A 316 -11.84 -17.91 27.71
C ASN A 316 -11.67 -19.37 28.15
N SER A 317 -12.78 -20.08 28.35
CA SER A 317 -12.80 -21.48 28.76
C SER A 317 -12.70 -22.46 27.59
N GLN A 318 -12.75 -21.99 26.35
CA GLN A 318 -12.67 -22.83 25.16
C GLN A 318 -11.22 -23.24 24.87
N LYS A 319 -11.06 -24.37 24.19
CA LYS A 319 -9.77 -24.76 23.62
C LYS A 319 -9.38 -23.79 22.52
N LEU A 320 -8.09 -23.49 22.44
CA LEU A 320 -7.56 -22.63 21.39
C LEU A 320 -7.87 -23.25 20.02
N ASN A 321 -8.40 -22.44 19.12
CA ASN A 321 -8.58 -22.79 17.72
C ASN A 321 -7.97 -21.70 16.84
N GLU A 322 -7.78 -22.02 15.57
CA GLU A 322 -7.16 -21.09 14.62
C GLU A 322 -7.97 -19.78 14.47
N PHE A 323 -9.30 -19.87 14.56
CA PHE A 323 -10.19 -18.71 14.48
C PHE A 323 -9.94 -17.70 15.62
N LEU A 324 -9.81 -18.19 16.85
CA LEU A 324 -9.51 -17.39 18.03
C LEU A 324 -8.15 -16.71 17.85
N THR A 325 -7.11 -17.45 17.44
CA THR A 325 -5.79 -16.86 17.16
C THR A 325 -5.86 -15.74 16.13
N ILE A 326 -6.50 -15.97 14.97
CA ILE A 326 -6.66 -14.95 13.92
C ILE A 326 -7.39 -13.71 14.48
N ARG A 327 -8.46 -13.92 15.24
CA ARG A 327 -9.28 -12.83 15.76
C ARG A 327 -8.55 -12.02 16.82
N THR A 328 -7.84 -12.67 17.74
CA THR A 328 -6.99 -12.01 18.74
C THR A 328 -5.89 -11.20 18.07
N CYS A 329 -5.14 -11.80 17.14
CA CYS A 329 -4.07 -11.12 16.40
C CYS A 329 -4.62 -9.93 15.59
N SER A 330 -5.78 -10.08 14.95
CA SER A 330 -6.41 -8.98 14.19
C SER A 330 -6.86 -7.84 15.10
N GLN A 331 -7.44 -8.15 16.27
CA GLN A 331 -7.85 -7.13 17.24
C GLN A 331 -6.64 -6.41 17.87
N LEU A 332 -5.55 -7.13 18.13
CA LEU A 332 -4.29 -6.52 18.55
C LEU A 332 -3.74 -5.54 17.51
N LEU A 333 -3.73 -5.92 16.23
CA LEU A 333 -3.27 -5.02 15.17
C LEU A 333 -4.16 -3.76 15.05
N ASN A 334 -5.46 -3.88 15.30
CA ASN A 334 -6.36 -2.71 15.35
C ASN A 334 -6.01 -1.76 16.49
N PHE A 335 -5.73 -2.32 17.68
CA PHE A 335 -5.34 -1.55 18.85
C PHE A 335 -3.97 -0.88 18.69
N LEU A 336 -3.00 -1.59 18.11
CA LEU A 336 -1.61 -1.11 18.00
C LEU A 336 -1.40 -0.13 16.85
N VAL A 337 -2.15 -0.25 15.74
CA VAL A 337 -1.94 0.56 14.52
C VAL A 337 -3.08 1.57 14.33
N VAL A 338 -4.24 1.10 13.84
CA VAL A 338 -5.45 1.90 13.59
C VAL A 338 -6.67 1.00 13.66
N GLU A 339 -7.70 1.45 14.38
CA GLU A 339 -8.97 0.75 14.47
C GLU A 339 -9.92 1.02 13.28
N CYS A 340 -10.13 2.29 12.93
CA CYS A 340 -11.15 2.69 11.96
C CYS A 340 -10.61 3.67 10.89
N PRO A 341 -10.97 3.49 9.60
CA PRO A 341 -10.61 4.44 8.54
C PRO A 341 -11.31 5.80 8.66
N ALA A 342 -12.54 5.85 9.21
CA ALA A 342 -13.30 7.09 9.33
C ALA A 342 -12.78 8.02 10.46
N ARG A 343 -12.15 7.44 11.48
CA ARG A 343 -11.45 8.17 12.56
C ARG A 343 -10.19 7.38 12.91
N PRO A 344 -9.05 7.70 12.28
CA PRO A 344 -7.81 6.98 12.52
C PRO A 344 -7.29 7.33 13.92
N ASN A 345 -7.76 6.63 14.94
CA ASN A 345 -7.16 6.70 16.27
C ASN A 345 -5.89 5.83 16.26
N HIS A 346 -4.73 6.49 16.14
CA HIS A 346 -3.41 5.85 16.07
C HIS A 346 -2.45 6.41 17.11
N PHE A 347 -2.97 6.97 18.21
CA PHE A 347 -2.14 7.48 19.30
C PHE A 347 -1.26 6.40 19.91
N VAL A 348 -1.77 5.16 20.03
CA VAL A 348 -0.96 4.02 20.50
C VAL A 348 0.21 3.76 19.57
N PHE A 349 0.01 3.83 18.26
CA PHE A 349 1.07 3.64 17.28
C PHE A 349 2.14 4.73 17.36
N ILE A 350 1.72 6.00 17.45
CA ILE A 350 2.64 7.14 17.60
C ILE A 350 3.40 7.03 18.92
N ASP A 351 2.71 6.69 20.01
CA ASP A 351 3.32 6.51 21.34
C ASP A 351 4.37 5.39 21.32
N LEU A 352 4.07 4.25 20.68
CA LEU A 352 5.03 3.17 20.49
C LEU A 352 6.26 3.62 19.70
N ILE A 353 6.07 4.31 18.57
CA ILE A 353 7.18 4.78 17.74
C ILE A 353 8.02 5.83 18.50
N SER A 354 7.38 6.68 19.28
CA SER A 354 8.05 7.77 20.01
C SER A 354 8.88 7.25 21.17
N ASN A 355 8.40 6.21 21.87
CA ASN A 355 9.08 5.67 23.05
C ASN A 355 9.99 4.48 22.74
N LEU A 356 9.56 3.53 21.90
CA LEU A 356 10.36 2.34 21.57
C LEU A 356 11.23 2.53 20.33
N GLY A 357 10.85 3.46 19.44
CA GLY A 357 11.45 3.61 18.14
C GLY A 357 10.75 2.79 17.05
N PRO A 358 10.95 3.15 15.77
CA PRO A 358 10.27 2.52 14.63
C PRO A 358 10.70 1.06 14.42
N THR A 359 11.97 0.72 14.67
CA THR A 359 12.49 -0.64 14.48
C THR A 359 11.89 -1.62 15.49
N GLN A 360 11.87 -1.26 16.77
CA GLN A 360 11.32 -2.07 17.86
C GLN A 360 9.81 -2.21 17.74
N THR A 361 9.11 -1.12 17.41
CA THR A 361 7.65 -1.16 17.15
C THR A 361 7.34 -2.10 15.99
N THR A 362 8.13 -2.06 14.92
CA THR A 362 7.99 -3.01 13.80
C THR A 362 8.29 -4.45 14.23
N GLY A 363 9.28 -4.65 15.10
CA GLY A 363 9.56 -5.97 15.70
C GLY A 363 8.38 -6.54 16.48
N LEU A 364 7.67 -5.72 17.26
CA LEU A 364 6.44 -6.11 17.97
C LEU A 364 5.34 -6.52 16.99
N LEU A 365 5.11 -5.74 15.93
CA LEU A 365 4.13 -6.08 14.90
C LEU A 365 4.52 -7.36 14.16
N LEU A 366 5.81 -7.53 13.86
CA LEU A 366 6.34 -8.71 13.19
C LEU A 366 6.13 -9.97 14.05
N LYS A 367 6.35 -9.90 15.37
CA LYS A 367 6.06 -11.00 16.31
C LYS A 367 4.62 -11.48 16.19
N ILE A 368 3.65 -10.56 16.11
CA ILE A 368 2.21 -10.89 15.96
C ILE A 368 1.95 -11.57 14.62
N VAL A 369 2.50 -11.03 13.53
CA VAL A 369 2.29 -11.58 12.18
C VAL A 369 3.00 -12.93 11.98
N LEU A 370 4.12 -13.18 12.66
CA LEU A 370 4.81 -14.47 12.60
C LEU A 370 4.09 -15.58 13.37
N ILE A 371 3.36 -15.25 14.45
CA ILE A 371 2.45 -16.19 15.12
C ILE A 371 1.33 -16.61 14.15
N CYS A 372 0.74 -15.65 13.44
CA CYS A 372 -0.37 -15.90 12.53
C CYS A 372 -0.15 -15.20 11.19
N SER A 373 0.45 -15.89 10.23
CA SER A 373 0.74 -15.32 8.89
C SER A 373 -0.52 -14.86 8.15
N LYS A 374 -1.69 -15.44 8.48
CA LYS A 374 -3.00 -15.05 7.95
C LYS A 374 -3.39 -13.60 8.29
N VAL A 375 -2.81 -12.99 9.34
CA VAL A 375 -3.08 -11.58 9.69
C VAL A 375 -2.17 -10.58 8.96
N LYS A 376 -1.20 -11.03 8.15
CA LYS A 376 -0.34 -10.14 7.36
C LYS A 376 -1.14 -9.14 6.50
N PRO A 377 -2.16 -9.54 5.72
CA PRO A 377 -2.96 -8.59 4.94
C PRO A 377 -3.73 -7.60 5.81
N TYR A 378 -4.06 -7.97 7.06
CA TYR A 378 -4.70 -7.04 7.99
C TYR A 378 -3.74 -5.92 8.41
N LEU A 379 -2.48 -6.25 8.72
CA LEU A 379 -1.46 -5.24 9.01
C LEU A 379 -1.23 -4.31 7.81
N GLU A 380 -1.07 -4.88 6.61
CA GLU A 380 -0.92 -4.12 5.36
C GLU A 380 -2.10 -3.15 5.16
N LYS A 381 -3.34 -3.62 5.39
CA LYS A 381 -4.55 -2.77 5.33
C LYS A 381 -4.54 -1.64 6.36
N ARG A 382 -4.14 -1.89 7.61
CA ARG A 382 -4.10 -0.84 8.65
C ARG A 382 -3.08 0.25 8.33
N LEU A 383 -1.94 -0.10 7.75
CA LEU A 383 -0.96 0.88 7.31
C LEU A 383 -1.36 1.60 6.05
N ALA A 384 -2.09 0.95 5.13
CA ALA A 384 -2.67 1.64 3.98
C ALA A 384 -3.66 2.72 4.40
N ILE A 385 -4.43 2.50 5.48
CA ILE A 385 -5.32 3.51 6.06
C ILE A 385 -4.51 4.71 6.59
N LEU A 386 -3.44 4.45 7.35
CA LEU A 386 -2.55 5.52 7.83
C LEU A 386 -1.88 6.28 6.69
N PHE A 387 -1.41 5.54 5.68
CA PHE A 387 -0.80 6.12 4.49
C PHE A 387 -1.78 7.04 3.77
N GLY A 388 -3.03 6.59 3.58
CA GLY A 388 -4.10 7.40 2.98
C GLY A 388 -4.42 8.65 3.79
N HIS A 389 -4.44 8.55 5.12
CA HIS A 389 -4.70 9.69 6.01
C HIS A 389 -3.64 10.79 5.87
N TYR A 390 -2.37 10.41 5.73
CA TYR A 390 -1.23 11.33 5.63
C TYR A 390 -0.76 11.58 4.19
N GLU A 391 -1.49 11.12 3.17
CA GLU A 391 -1.03 11.11 1.77
C GLU A 391 -0.62 12.50 1.27
N PHE A 392 -1.34 13.53 1.69
CA PHE A 392 -1.12 14.93 1.27
C PHE A 392 -0.18 15.70 2.21
N CYS A 393 0.23 15.13 3.33
CA CYS A 393 1.18 15.76 4.25
C CYS A 393 2.60 15.73 3.67
N SER A 394 3.41 16.73 4.00
CA SER A 394 4.83 16.75 3.63
C SER A 394 5.60 15.66 4.36
N ARG A 395 6.64 15.11 3.72
CA ARG A 395 7.49 14.07 4.32
C ARG A 395 8.13 14.53 5.65
N GLU A 396 8.45 15.82 5.79
CA GLU A 396 8.96 16.41 7.04
C GLU A 396 7.97 16.30 8.20
N GLY A 397 6.66 16.49 7.94
CA GLY A 397 5.64 16.41 8.98
C GLY A 397 5.37 14.98 9.48
N VAL A 398 5.78 13.97 8.73
CA VAL A 398 5.46 12.55 8.99
C VAL A 398 6.68 11.63 8.90
N VAL A 399 7.87 12.12 9.26
CA VAL A 399 9.12 11.33 9.27
C VAL A 399 8.96 10.04 10.07
N TRP A 400 8.22 10.08 11.17
CA TRP A 400 7.93 8.90 12.00
C TRP A 400 7.24 7.78 11.20
N LEU A 401 6.30 8.14 10.32
CA LEU A 401 5.57 7.20 9.47
C LEU A 401 6.45 6.67 8.35
N VAL A 402 7.27 7.53 7.73
CA VAL A 402 8.24 7.11 6.71
C VAL A 402 9.21 6.07 7.30
N LYS A 403 9.79 6.35 8.48
CA LYS A 403 10.66 5.39 9.16
C LYS A 403 9.96 4.09 9.50
N ALA A 404 8.70 4.13 9.94
CA ALA A 404 7.92 2.93 10.23
C ALA A 404 7.63 2.11 8.97
N LEU A 405 7.26 2.75 7.86
CA LEU A 405 7.00 2.09 6.57
C LEU A 405 8.26 1.43 5.99
N GLU A 406 9.43 2.08 6.12
CA GLU A 406 10.72 1.52 5.70
C GLU A 406 11.13 0.31 6.55
N ASN A 407 11.01 0.43 7.90
CA ASN A 407 11.30 -0.68 8.79
C ASN A 407 10.36 -1.87 8.52
N LEU A 408 9.08 -1.62 8.26
CA LEU A 408 8.16 -2.70 7.92
C LEU A 408 8.47 -3.31 6.57
N ASN A 409 8.79 -2.51 5.55
CA ASN A 409 9.19 -3.03 4.24
C ASN A 409 10.37 -4.00 4.38
N LEU A 410 11.35 -3.62 5.20
CA LEU A 410 12.51 -4.45 5.52
C LEU A 410 12.11 -5.72 6.29
N ALA A 411 11.29 -5.60 7.33
CA ALA A 411 10.83 -6.72 8.14
C ALA A 411 10.04 -7.75 7.30
N LEU A 412 9.15 -7.28 6.42
CA LEU A 412 8.37 -8.15 5.54
C LEU A 412 9.25 -8.82 4.49
N SER A 413 10.17 -8.09 3.87
CA SER A 413 11.08 -8.63 2.84
C SER A 413 12.05 -9.66 3.42
N THR A 414 12.54 -9.45 4.64
CA THR A 414 13.47 -10.37 5.33
C THR A 414 12.79 -11.64 5.84
N ASN A 415 11.54 -11.54 6.32
CA ASN A 415 10.87 -12.65 7.00
C ASN A 415 9.83 -13.39 6.15
N PHE A 416 9.24 -12.74 5.14
CA PHE A 416 8.24 -13.31 4.24
C PHE A 416 8.65 -13.26 2.75
N GLY A 417 9.70 -12.52 2.40
CA GLY A 417 10.26 -12.44 1.05
C GLY A 417 11.34 -13.49 0.78
N ASN A 418 11.94 -13.41 -0.41
CA ASN A 418 13.01 -14.31 -0.86
C ASN A 418 14.40 -13.67 -0.74
N LEU A 419 14.53 -12.70 0.17
CA LEU A 419 15.76 -11.95 0.36
C LEU A 419 16.89 -12.87 0.86
N ASP A 420 17.92 -13.05 0.04
CA ASP A 420 19.13 -13.76 0.45
C ASP A 420 20.07 -12.81 1.20
N LEU A 421 20.19 -13.04 2.52
CA LEU A 421 21.13 -12.34 3.40
C LEU A 421 22.10 -13.31 4.08
N SER A 422 22.41 -14.45 3.43
CA SER A 422 23.28 -15.49 4.01
C SER A 422 24.64 -14.97 4.49
N PHE A 423 25.12 -13.86 3.90
CA PHE A 423 26.36 -13.18 4.24
C PHE A 423 26.33 -12.34 5.54
N LEU A 424 25.16 -12.17 6.18
CA LEU A 424 25.03 -11.49 7.47
C LEU A 424 24.94 -12.44 8.69
N ARG A 425 24.79 -13.75 8.47
CA ARG A 425 24.64 -14.75 9.55
C ARG A 425 25.96 -15.20 10.16
#